data_AF-N6ZP66-F1
#
_entry.id   AF-N6ZP66-F1
#
_cell.length_a   1.000
_cell.length_b   1.000
_cell.length_c   1.000
_cell.angle_alpha   90.00
_cell.angle_beta   90.00
_cell.angle_gamma   90.00
#
_symmetry.space_group_name_H-M   'P 1'
#
loop_
_entity.id
_entity.type
_entity.pdbx_description
1 polymer ?
#
loop_
_entity_poly.entity_id
_entity_poly.type
_entity_poly.pdbx_seq_one_letter_code
_entity_poly.pdbx_strand_id
1 'polypeptide(L)'
;MKPALRILAGPVARARLRERGLAPADVLAVPGAAGGPKGLILNPLDRFLFGHWLAGEGAPVHLLGASIGAWRMASACLPDAAAALAEMARHYVEESYLDAAEVEKARASGRPVPQPGAAAVSRAFRARLASHL
;
A
#
# COMPACT_ATOMS: atom_id res chain seq x y z
N MET A 1 -15.21 14.74 -20.05
CA MET A 1 -14.60 13.77 -19.13
C MET A 1 -14.17 14.48 -17.84
N LYS A 2 -14.23 13.84 -16.67
CA LYS A 2 -13.68 14.42 -15.44
C LYS A 2 -12.15 14.27 -15.44
N PRO A 3 -11.38 15.27 -14.96
CA PRO A 3 -9.93 15.17 -14.87
C PRO A 3 -9.53 14.07 -13.87
N ALA A 4 -8.46 13.33 -14.19
CA ALA A 4 -7.93 12.25 -13.36
C ALA A 4 -7.23 12.76 -12.07
N LEU A 5 -6.79 14.02 -12.08
CA LEU A 5 -6.15 14.68 -10.94
C LEU A 5 -6.90 15.98 -10.61
N ARG A 6 -7.19 16.17 -9.32
CA ARG A 6 -7.77 17.41 -8.80
C ARG A 6 -6.76 18.06 -7.85
N ILE A 7 -6.26 19.22 -8.24
CA ILE A 7 -5.35 20.02 -7.40
C ILE A 7 -6.18 21.10 -6.69
N LEU A 8 -6.16 21.06 -5.37
CA LEU A 8 -6.81 22.06 -4.51
C LEU A 8 -5.71 22.89 -3.83
N ALA A 9 -5.56 24.14 -4.26
CA ALA A 9 -4.52 25.04 -3.75
C ALA A 9 -5.09 26.43 -3.46
N GLY A 10 -4.87 26.93 -2.23
CA GLY A 10 -5.14 28.33 -1.88
C GLY A 10 -4.23 29.30 -2.63
N PRO A 11 -4.47 30.63 -2.56
CA PRO A 11 -3.75 31.62 -3.35
C PRO A 11 -2.21 31.54 -3.22
N VAL A 12 -1.71 31.37 -1.99
CA VAL A 12 -0.27 31.29 -1.69
C VAL A 12 0.34 30.02 -2.28
N ALA A 13 -0.28 28.85 -2.04
CA ALA A 13 0.19 27.58 -2.57
C ALA A 13 0.17 27.57 -4.10
N ARG A 14 -0.89 28.11 -4.71
CA ARG A 14 -1.02 28.20 -6.17
C ARG A 14 0.07 29.07 -6.80
N ALA A 15 0.43 30.19 -6.18
CA ALA A 15 1.51 31.04 -6.66
C ALA A 15 2.85 30.28 -6.66
N ARG A 16 3.19 29.63 -5.54
CA ARG A 16 4.41 28.82 -5.41
C ARG A 16 4.48 27.67 -6.41
N LEU A 17 3.38 26.94 -6.57
CA LEU A 17 3.31 25.83 -7.54
C LEU A 17 3.50 26.30 -8.99
N ARG A 18 3.05 27.51 -9.33
CA ARG A 18 3.27 28.08 -10.68
C ARG A 18 4.69 28.56 -10.89
N GLU A 19 5.35 29.04 -9.85
CA GLU A 19 6.71 29.55 -9.91
C GLU A 19 7.75 28.43 -10.02
N ARG A 20 7.63 27.39 -9.19
CA ARG A 20 8.68 26.35 -9.05
C ARG A 20 8.19 24.90 -9.10
N GLY A 21 6.90 24.67 -9.34
CA GLY A 21 6.30 23.34 -9.24
C GLY A 21 6.12 22.86 -7.80
N LEU A 22 5.75 21.58 -7.64
CA LEU A 22 5.69 20.93 -6.33
C LEU A 22 7.04 20.28 -6.03
N ALA A 23 7.68 20.66 -4.92
CA ALA A 23 8.89 20.01 -4.44
C ALA A 23 8.59 19.07 -3.25
N PRO A 24 9.44 18.06 -2.99
CA PRO A 24 9.32 17.21 -1.79
C PRO A 24 9.21 18.00 -0.49
N ALA A 25 9.97 19.10 -0.37
CA ALA A 25 9.96 19.98 0.79
C ALA A 25 8.63 20.73 1.02
N ASP A 26 7.73 20.77 0.03
CA ASP A 26 6.40 21.36 0.17
C ASP A 26 5.38 20.35 0.75
N VAL A 27 5.75 19.07 0.93
CA VAL A 27 4.87 18.01 1.43
C VAL A 27 5.08 17.79 2.93
N LEU A 28 4.03 18.04 3.71
CA LEU A 28 4.07 17.85 5.17
C LEU A 28 3.32 16.59 5.62
N ALA A 29 2.37 16.12 4.81
CA ALA A 29 1.58 14.95 5.14
C ALA A 29 1.03 14.24 3.90
N VAL A 30 0.85 12.93 4.01
CA VAL A 30 0.18 12.10 3.00
C VAL A 30 -0.92 11.27 3.67
N PRO A 31 -2.21 11.55 3.39
CA PRO A 31 -3.32 10.74 3.87
C PRO A 31 -3.67 9.58 2.92
N GLY A 32 -3.65 8.36 3.44
CA GLY A 32 -4.10 7.13 2.79
C GLY A 32 -5.54 6.77 3.17
N ALA A 33 -6.47 6.93 2.24
CA ALA A 33 -7.87 6.55 2.45
C ALA A 33 -8.08 5.03 2.51
N ALA A 34 -9.14 4.60 3.20
CA ALA A 34 -9.66 3.23 3.12
C ALA A 34 -10.27 2.97 1.72
N GLY A 35 -10.44 1.69 1.37
CA GLY A 35 -11.03 1.33 0.07
C GLY A 35 -10.86 -0.13 -0.36
N GLY A 36 -10.37 -1.01 0.52
CA GLY A 36 -10.08 -2.41 0.20
C GLY A 36 -9.12 -2.52 -1.00
N PRO A 37 -9.39 -3.39 -1.99
CA PRO A 37 -8.49 -3.62 -3.11
C PRO A 37 -8.31 -2.38 -4.00
N LYS A 38 -9.23 -1.39 -3.93
CA LYS A 38 -9.12 -0.15 -4.73
C LYS A 38 -7.84 0.62 -4.42
N GLY A 39 -7.32 0.50 -3.19
CA GLY A 39 -6.06 1.15 -2.81
C GLY A 39 -4.84 0.62 -3.58
N LEU A 40 -4.90 -0.61 -4.10
CA LEU A 40 -3.78 -1.23 -4.81
C LEU A 40 -3.43 -0.54 -6.13
N ILE A 41 -4.39 0.17 -6.75
CA ILE A 41 -4.12 0.95 -7.97
C ILE A 41 -3.05 2.03 -7.75
N LEU A 42 -2.89 2.48 -6.50
CA LEU A 42 -1.92 3.50 -6.12
C LEU A 42 -0.54 2.91 -5.80
N ASN A 43 -0.38 1.59 -5.79
CA ASN A 43 0.89 0.96 -5.39
C ASN A 43 2.10 1.42 -6.22
N PRO A 44 2.04 1.53 -7.57
CA PRO A 44 3.15 2.08 -8.33
C PRO A 44 3.47 3.53 -7.98
N LEU A 45 2.44 4.34 -7.72
CA LEU A 45 2.61 5.73 -7.29
C LEU A 45 3.26 5.81 -5.91
N ASP A 46 2.80 5.02 -4.94
CA ASP A 46 3.38 4.97 -3.59
C ASP A 46 4.85 4.57 -3.65
N ARG A 47 5.21 3.56 -4.45
CA ARG A 47 6.60 3.12 -4.62
C ARG A 47 7.49 4.23 -5.17
N PHE A 48 6.98 4.99 -6.16
CA PHE A 48 7.69 6.16 -6.66
C PHE A 48 7.82 7.26 -5.61
N LEU A 49 6.73 7.59 -4.92
CA LEU A 49 6.71 8.65 -3.92
C LEU A 49 7.65 8.33 -2.76
N PHE A 50 7.51 7.18 -2.12
CA PHE A 50 8.23 6.87 -0.89
C PHE A 50 9.59 6.21 -1.11
N GLY A 51 9.78 5.53 -2.24
CA GLY A 51 11.06 4.90 -2.58
C GLY A 51 12.04 5.84 -3.30
N HIS A 52 11.56 6.93 -3.89
CA HIS A 52 12.39 7.83 -4.69
C HIS A 52 12.15 9.31 -4.42
N TRP A 53 10.93 9.82 -4.64
CA TRP A 53 10.70 11.27 -4.67
C TRP A 53 10.72 11.94 -3.28
N LEU A 54 10.23 11.26 -2.26
CA LEU A 54 10.23 11.67 -0.84
C LEU A 54 11.32 10.95 -0.02
N ALA A 55 12.13 10.07 -0.63
CA ALA A 55 13.11 9.23 0.07
C ALA A 55 14.38 9.98 0.53
N GLY A 56 14.51 11.26 0.19
CA GLY A 56 15.70 12.07 0.48
C GLY A 56 15.67 12.75 1.86
N GLU A 57 16.76 13.43 2.18
CA GLU A 57 16.87 14.27 3.37
C GLU A 57 15.92 15.47 3.22
N GLY A 58 14.77 15.39 3.89
CA GLY A 58 13.72 16.40 3.86
C GLY A 58 13.09 16.60 5.23
N ALA A 59 12.13 17.53 5.30
CA ALA A 59 11.31 17.68 6.49
C ALA A 59 10.55 16.37 6.79
N PRO A 60 10.32 16.03 8.07
CA PRO A 60 9.48 14.89 8.42
C PRO A 60 8.11 14.99 7.74
N VAL A 61 7.70 13.92 7.05
CA VAL A 61 6.39 13.80 6.41
C VAL A 61 5.49 12.93 7.28
N HIS A 62 4.33 13.44 7.68
CA HIS A 62 3.36 12.67 8.45
C HIS A 62 2.55 11.75 7.53
N LEU A 63 2.65 10.43 7.73
CA LEU A 63 1.87 9.45 6.99
C LEU A 63 0.67 9.01 7.85
N LEU A 64 -0.55 9.24 7.34
CA LEU A 64 -1.79 8.91 8.04
C LEU A 64 -2.61 7.94 7.21
N GLY A 65 -3.22 6.92 7.81
CA GLY A 65 -4.02 5.99 7.02
C GLY A 65 -5.12 5.26 7.78
N ALA A 66 -6.11 4.79 7.03
CA ALA A 66 -7.17 3.92 7.52
C ALA A 66 -7.29 2.65 6.66
N SER A 67 -7.46 1.48 7.29
CA SER A 67 -7.57 0.18 6.59
C SER A 67 -6.38 -0.05 5.63
N ILE A 68 -6.62 -0.34 4.34
CA ILE A 68 -5.56 -0.46 3.32
C ILE A 68 -4.66 0.79 3.23
N GLY A 69 -5.21 1.98 3.50
CA GLY A 69 -4.43 3.19 3.60
C GLY A 69 -3.42 3.16 4.75
N ALA A 70 -3.80 2.59 5.91
CA ALA A 70 -2.89 2.41 7.04
C ALA A 70 -1.76 1.43 6.70
N TRP A 71 -2.08 0.30 6.05
CA TRP A 71 -1.07 -0.67 5.61
C TRP A 71 -0.08 -0.08 4.60
N ARG A 72 -0.56 0.72 3.65
CA ARG A 72 0.28 1.44 2.67
C ARG A 72 1.22 2.42 3.37
N MET A 73 0.69 3.26 4.25
CA MET A 73 1.49 4.25 4.99
C MET A 73 2.50 3.59 5.93
N ALA A 74 2.13 2.50 6.61
CA ALA A 74 3.05 1.75 7.46
C ALA A 74 4.17 1.08 6.65
N SER A 75 3.85 0.50 5.48
CA SER A 75 4.86 -0.09 4.58
C SER A 75 5.82 0.96 4.03
N ALA A 76 5.33 2.17 3.77
CA ALA A 76 6.14 3.30 3.32
C ALA A 76 7.13 3.80 4.39
N CYS A 77 6.93 3.47 5.67
CA CYS A 77 7.86 3.80 6.75
C CYS A 77 9.01 2.77 6.90
N LEU A 78 9.00 1.67 6.14
CA LEU A 78 10.06 0.66 6.22
C LEU A 78 11.33 1.12 5.47
N PRO A 79 12.52 0.58 5.83
CA PRO A 79 13.80 1.04 5.28
C PRO A 79 13.88 1.02 3.75
N ASP A 80 13.29 -0.01 3.11
CA ASP A 80 13.08 -0.05 1.67
C ASP A 80 11.57 0.04 1.40
N ALA A 81 11.06 1.28 1.32
CA ALA A 81 9.66 1.55 1.10
C ALA A 81 9.14 0.93 -0.21
N ALA A 82 9.95 0.94 -1.28
CA ALA A 82 9.53 0.42 -2.58
C ALA A 82 9.36 -1.10 -2.55
N ALA A 83 10.30 -1.83 -1.94
CA ALA A 83 10.20 -3.27 -1.75
C ALA A 83 9.05 -3.64 -0.80
N ALA A 84 8.93 -2.94 0.34
CA ALA A 84 7.87 -3.17 1.31
C ALA A 84 6.47 -2.97 0.71
N LEU A 85 6.26 -1.90 -0.06
CA LEU A 85 5.00 -1.66 -0.75
C LEU A 85 4.70 -2.73 -1.80
N ALA A 86 5.72 -3.22 -2.52
CA ALA A 86 5.55 -4.31 -3.47
C ALA A 86 5.14 -5.62 -2.78
N GLU A 87 5.79 -5.95 -1.66
CA GLU A 87 5.48 -7.12 -0.85
C GLU A 87 4.07 -7.03 -0.25
N MET A 88 3.68 -5.87 0.28
CA MET A 88 2.33 -5.63 0.79
C MET A 88 1.27 -5.88 -0.29
N ALA A 89 1.46 -5.35 -1.50
CA ALA A 89 0.51 -5.57 -2.60
C ALA A 89 0.45 -7.05 -3.01
N ARG A 90 1.60 -7.72 -3.06
CA ARG A 90 1.69 -9.15 -3.35
C ARG A 90 0.91 -9.98 -2.32
N HIS A 91 1.16 -9.77 -1.03
CA HIS A 91 0.41 -10.48 0.04
C HIS A 91 -1.08 -10.16 0.00
N TYR A 92 -1.49 -8.92 -0.30
CA TYR A 92 -2.91 -8.60 -0.38
C TYR A 92 -3.65 -9.45 -1.43
N VAL A 93 -2.99 -9.79 -2.54
CA VAL A 93 -3.59 -10.52 -3.67
C VAL A 93 -3.37 -12.03 -3.57
N GLU A 94 -2.20 -12.45 -3.12
CA GLU A 94 -1.75 -13.85 -3.22
C GLU A 94 -1.85 -14.64 -1.91
N GLU A 95 -1.99 -14.00 -0.76
CA GLU A 95 -2.00 -14.69 0.53
C GLU A 95 -3.19 -15.66 0.63
N SER A 96 -2.92 -16.88 1.09
CA SER A 96 -3.93 -17.90 1.32
C SER A 96 -3.64 -18.63 2.63
N TYR A 97 -4.70 -18.89 3.41
CA TYR A 97 -4.63 -19.70 4.63
C TYR A 97 -5.01 -21.17 4.39
N LEU A 98 -5.15 -21.58 3.13
CA LEU A 98 -5.33 -22.97 2.71
C LEU A 98 -3.98 -23.58 2.32
N ASP A 99 -3.89 -24.91 2.34
CA ASP A 99 -2.70 -25.59 1.86
C ASP A 99 -2.54 -25.35 0.34
N ALA A 100 -1.30 -25.16 -0.13
CA ALA A 100 -1.02 -24.83 -1.53
C ALA A 100 -1.63 -25.86 -2.50
N ALA A 101 -1.57 -27.15 -2.15
CA ALA A 101 -2.16 -28.23 -2.93
C ALA A 101 -3.70 -28.13 -3.01
N GLU A 102 -4.37 -27.66 -1.94
CA GLU A 102 -5.82 -27.44 -1.94
C GLU A 102 -6.20 -26.24 -2.84
N VAL A 103 -5.41 -25.16 -2.77
CA VAL A 103 -5.59 -23.98 -3.64
C VAL A 103 -5.41 -24.36 -5.10
N GLU A 104 -4.35 -25.10 -5.42
CA GLU A 104 -4.04 -25.54 -6.77
C GLU A 104 -5.14 -26.45 -7.33
N LYS A 105 -5.56 -27.45 -6.55
CA LYS A 105 -6.68 -28.34 -6.91
C LYS A 105 -7.97 -27.57 -7.15
N ALA A 106 -8.29 -26.59 -6.29
CA ALA A 106 -9.48 -25.75 -6.45
C ALA A 106 -9.41 -24.91 -7.74
N ARG A 107 -8.28 -24.24 -7.99
CA ARG A 107 -8.05 -23.45 -9.22
C ARG A 107 -8.15 -24.30 -10.48
N ALA A 108 -7.54 -25.48 -10.49
CA ALA A 108 -7.59 -26.43 -11.60
C ALA A 108 -9.01 -26.95 -11.88
N SER A 109 -9.87 -27.02 -10.86
CA SER A 109 -11.25 -27.49 -10.99
C SER A 109 -12.21 -26.45 -11.61
N GLY A 110 -11.79 -25.19 -11.75
CA GLY A 110 -12.65 -24.08 -12.18
C GLY A 110 -13.71 -23.66 -11.14
N ARG A 111 -13.72 -24.27 -9.96
CA ARG A 111 -14.59 -23.91 -8.85
C ARG A 111 -13.98 -22.79 -8.01
N PRO A 112 -14.80 -21.98 -7.31
CA PRO A 112 -14.30 -21.03 -6.33
C PRO A 112 -13.42 -21.73 -5.28
N VAL A 113 -12.29 -21.12 -4.95
CA VAL A 113 -11.45 -21.57 -3.85
C VAL A 113 -12.26 -21.45 -2.54
N PRO A 114 -12.35 -22.52 -1.73
CA PRO A 114 -13.11 -22.46 -0.49
C PRO A 114 -12.50 -21.44 0.48
N GLN A 115 -13.30 -20.95 1.43
CA GLN A 115 -12.77 -20.13 2.51
C GLN A 115 -12.06 -21.02 3.55
N PRO A 116 -10.93 -20.58 4.11
CA PRO A 116 -10.21 -21.34 5.13
C PRO A 116 -11.02 -21.40 6.44
N GLY A 117 -11.00 -22.54 7.11
CA GLY A 117 -11.56 -22.68 8.46
C GLY A 117 -10.68 -21.99 9.51
N ALA A 118 -11.27 -21.65 10.67
CA ALA A 118 -10.58 -20.92 11.75
C ALA A 118 -9.28 -21.60 12.23
N ALA A 119 -9.25 -22.95 12.27
CA ALA A 119 -8.05 -23.70 12.64
C ALA A 119 -6.92 -23.56 11.61
N ALA A 120 -7.24 -23.53 10.31
CA ALA A 120 -6.26 -23.34 9.25
C ALA A 120 -5.67 -21.92 9.30
N VAL A 121 -6.53 -20.90 9.45
CA VAL A 121 -6.11 -19.51 9.65
C VAL A 121 -5.17 -19.39 10.85
N SER A 122 -5.53 -19.99 12.00
CA SER A 122 -4.72 -19.92 13.22
C SER A 122 -3.35 -20.59 13.06
N ARG A 123 -3.27 -21.73 12.36
CA ARG A 123 -1.99 -22.40 12.08
C ARG A 123 -1.11 -21.58 11.15
N ALA A 124 -1.65 -21.13 10.03
CA ALA A 124 -0.91 -20.34 9.04
C ALA A 124 -0.41 -19.01 9.63
N PHE A 125 -1.27 -18.31 10.40
CA PHE A 125 -0.86 -17.09 11.09
C PHE A 125 0.26 -17.34 12.12
N ARG A 126 0.17 -18.40 12.92
CA ARG A 126 1.24 -18.78 13.87
C ARG A 126 2.56 -19.08 13.14
N ALA A 127 2.52 -19.84 12.06
CA ALA A 127 3.70 -20.17 11.27
C ALA A 127 4.35 -18.91 10.69
N ARG A 128 3.53 -17.96 10.20
CA ARG A 128 4.02 -16.67 9.72
C ARG A 128 4.64 -15.84 10.83
N LEU A 129 4.00 -15.71 12.00
CA LEU A 129 4.55 -14.97 13.12
C LEU A 129 5.93 -15.51 13.55
N ALA A 130 6.09 -16.83 13.58
CA ALA A 130 7.35 -17.48 13.94
C ALA A 130 8.50 -17.21 12.95
N SER A 131 8.24 -16.75 11.73
CA SER A 131 9.29 -16.36 10.78
C SER A 131 9.80 -14.93 10.99
N HIS A 132 9.18 -14.15 11.88
CA HIS A 132 9.48 -12.73 12.12
C HIS A 132 9.86 -12.44 13.59
N LEU A 133 9.93 -13.48 14.44
CA LEU A 133 10.35 -13.44 15.85
C LEU A 133 11.63 -14.27 16.01
#